data_AF-Q67QC7-F1
#
_entry.id   AF-Q67QC7-F1
#
_cell.length_a   1.000
_cell.length_b   1.000
_cell.length_c   1.000
_cell.angle_alpha   90.00
_cell.angle_beta   90.00
_cell.angle_gamma   90.00
#
_symmetry.space_group_name_H-M   'P 1'
#
loop_
_entity.id
_entity.type
_entity.pdbx_description
1 polymer ?
#
loop_
_entity_poly.entity_id
_entity_poly.type
_entity_poly.pdbx_seq_one_letter_code
_entity_poly.pdbx_strand_id
1 'polypeptide(L)'
;MLELEQVRQQLESLGLSQAATVLDRCLEVGTRENLPALTVVRHILEEELAARHERYLKARTRLAHLPFHKTLADFDFTAQPSLDERQVRDLATLRFLSNGENVIFLGPPGVGKTHLAVALALKAISQAPTSSPHTT
;
A
#
# COMPACT_ATOMS: atom_id res chain seq x y z
N MET A 1 32.78 15.97 -3.19
CA MET A 1 31.80 16.10 -2.09
C MET A 1 30.76 17.20 -2.32
N LEU A 2 31.02 18.26 -3.10
CA LEU A 2 29.99 19.30 -3.39
C LEU A 2 28.84 18.78 -4.27
N GLU A 3 29.13 18.01 -5.32
CA GLU A 3 28.11 17.49 -6.25
C GLU A 3 27.11 16.56 -5.56
N LEU A 4 27.59 15.69 -4.67
CA LEU A 4 26.74 14.78 -3.90
C LEU A 4 25.73 15.53 -3.04
N GLU A 5 26.19 16.62 -2.40
CA GLU A 5 25.33 17.46 -1.57
C GLU A 5 24.32 18.25 -2.43
N GLN A 6 24.72 18.73 -3.60
CA GLN A 6 23.79 19.35 -4.55
C GLN A 6 22.69 18.39 -5.00
N VAL A 7 23.05 17.14 -5.33
CA VAL A 7 22.07 16.11 -5.71
C VAL A 7 21.13 15.81 -4.55
N ARG A 8 21.64 15.69 -3.32
CA ARG A 8 20.81 15.51 -2.12
C ARG A 8 19.78 16.63 -1.97
N GLN A 9 20.21 17.89 -2.07
CA GLN A 9 19.32 19.05 -1.96
C GLN A 9 18.29 19.09 -3.09
N GLN A 10 18.67 18.71 -4.31
CA GLN A 10 17.74 18.58 -5.42
C GLN A 10 16.67 17.52 -5.16
N LEU A 11 17.06 16.33 -4.67
CA LEU A 11 16.12 15.27 -4.30
C LEU A 11 15.15 15.74 -3.21
N GLU A 12 15.63 16.44 -2.19
CA GLU A 12 14.78 17.01 -1.13
C GLU A 12 13.80 18.04 -1.68
N SER A 13 14.24 18.94 -2.57
CA SER A 13 13.39 19.97 -3.20
C SER A 13 12.27 19.36 -4.06
N LEU A 14 12.52 18.17 -4.62
CA LEU A 14 11.53 17.39 -5.40
C LEU A 14 10.62 16.53 -4.50
N GLY A 15 10.80 16.56 -3.18
CA GLY A 15 10.04 15.74 -2.24
C GLY A 15 10.42 14.25 -2.26
N LEU A 16 11.64 13.93 -2.72
CA LEU A 16 12.22 12.58 -2.74
C LEU A 16 13.11 12.38 -1.50
N SER A 17 12.52 12.58 -0.32
CA SER A 17 13.26 12.62 0.95
C SER A 17 13.94 11.29 1.30
N GLN A 18 13.34 10.15 0.96
CA GLN A 18 13.97 8.85 1.16
C GLN A 18 15.10 8.64 0.16
N ALA A 19 14.92 9.02 -1.11
CA ALA A 19 15.99 8.98 -2.11
C ALA A 19 17.22 9.78 -1.63
N ALA A 20 17.01 10.99 -1.11
CA ALA A 20 18.06 11.81 -0.51
C ALA A 20 18.75 11.11 0.67
N THR A 21 17.98 10.42 1.51
CA THR A 21 18.49 9.69 2.68
C THR A 21 19.36 8.49 2.29
N VAL A 22 18.98 7.74 1.26
CA VAL A 22 19.68 6.50 0.86
C VAL A 22 20.79 6.72 -0.16
N LEU A 23 20.94 7.93 -0.69
CA LEU A 23 21.83 8.27 -1.80
C LEU A 23 23.26 7.75 -1.61
N ASP A 24 23.93 8.09 -0.50
CA ASP A 24 25.33 7.68 -0.27
C ASP A 24 25.46 6.17 -0.21
N ARG A 25 24.58 5.53 0.57
CA ARG A 25 24.56 4.08 0.74
C ARG A 25 24.39 3.36 -0.61
N CYS A 26 23.51 3.86 -1.48
CA CYS A 26 23.29 3.26 -2.80
C CYS A 26 24.50 3.45 -3.72
N LEU A 27 25.19 4.59 -3.67
CA LEU A 27 26.41 4.85 -4.44
C LEU A 27 27.59 4.00 -3.95
N GLU A 28 27.73 3.83 -2.64
CA GLU A 28 28.73 2.94 -2.04
C GLU A 28 28.53 1.49 -2.48
N VAL A 29 27.29 1.00 -2.39
CA VAL A 29 26.93 -0.35 -2.88
C VAL A 29 27.19 -0.47 -4.38
N GLY A 30 26.78 0.52 -5.18
CA GLY A 30 27.00 0.54 -6.62
C GLY A 30 28.48 0.46 -7.00
N THR A 31 29.33 1.17 -6.27
CA THR A 31 30.78 1.13 -6.46
C THR A 31 31.37 -0.22 -6.06
N ARG A 32 30.98 -0.72 -4.87
CA ARG A 32 31.47 -1.99 -4.32
C ARG A 32 31.11 -3.19 -5.19
N GLU A 33 29.90 -3.20 -5.75
CA GLU A 33 29.36 -4.30 -6.54
C GLU A 33 29.50 -4.06 -8.06
N ASN A 34 30.16 -2.97 -8.46
CA ASN A 34 30.35 -2.56 -9.86
C ASN A 34 29.03 -2.54 -10.66
N LEU A 35 27.98 -1.99 -10.06
CA LEU A 35 26.65 -1.93 -10.67
C LEU A 35 26.59 -0.84 -11.75
N PRO A 36 25.85 -1.07 -12.85
CA PRO A 36 25.55 -0.02 -13.82
C PRO A 36 24.87 1.18 -13.14
N ALA A 37 25.20 2.40 -13.56
CA ALA A 37 24.64 3.63 -12.97
C ALA A 37 23.10 3.64 -12.98
N LEU A 38 22.48 3.16 -14.06
CA LEU A 38 21.03 3.03 -14.16
C LEU A 38 20.43 2.12 -13.07
N THR A 39 21.14 1.06 -12.68
CA THR A 39 20.72 0.15 -11.60
C THR A 39 20.73 0.86 -10.25
N VAL A 40 21.75 1.69 -9.99
CA VAL A 40 21.82 2.47 -8.75
C VAL A 40 20.67 3.49 -8.69
N VAL A 41 20.41 4.21 -9.78
CA VAL A 41 19.28 5.14 -9.87
C VAL A 41 17.95 4.41 -9.64
N ARG A 42 17.77 3.24 -10.27
CA ARG A 42 16.57 2.41 -10.07
C ARG A 42 16.39 2.04 -8.59
N HIS A 43 17.43 1.58 -7.92
CA HIS A 43 17.34 1.23 -6.48
C HIS A 43 16.98 2.43 -5.61
N ILE A 44 17.57 3.60 -5.87
CA ILE A 44 17.24 4.84 -5.13
C ILE A 44 15.75 5.19 -5.30
N LEU A 45 15.22 5.08 -6.52
CA LEU A 45 13.81 5.36 -6.80
C LEU A 45 12.88 4.30 -6.19
N GLU A 46 13.27 3.03 -6.19
CA GLU A 46 12.51 1.94 -5.55
C GLU A 46 12.38 2.15 -4.04
N GLU A 47 13.45 2.58 -3.37
CA GLU A 47 13.43 2.94 -1.95
C GLU A 47 12.47 4.11 -1.66
N GLU A 48 12.48 5.14 -2.50
CA GLU A 48 11.53 6.26 -2.38
C GLU A 48 10.08 5.82 -2.59
N LEU A 49 9.83 5.01 -3.62
CA LEU A 49 8.49 4.49 -3.90
C LEU A 49 7.97 3.63 -2.73
N ALA A 50 8.82 2.76 -2.18
CA ALA A 50 8.49 1.93 -1.03
C ALA A 50 8.17 2.78 0.21
N ALA A 51 9.01 3.77 0.53
CA ALA A 51 8.78 4.66 1.66
C ALA A 51 7.52 5.53 1.48
N ARG A 52 7.25 6.02 0.26
CA ARG A 52 6.03 6.76 -0.06
C ARG A 52 4.79 5.88 0.11
N HIS A 53 4.84 4.64 -0.37
CA HIS A 53 3.77 3.66 -0.22
C HIS A 53 3.50 3.35 1.26
N GLU A 54 4.54 3.15 2.06
CA GLU A 54 4.38 2.92 3.50
C GLU A 54 3.74 4.12 4.21
N ARG A 55 4.21 5.35 3.94
CA ARG A 55 3.61 6.57 4.50
C ARG A 55 2.14 6.71 4.12
N TYR A 56 1.82 6.42 2.86
CA TYR A 56 0.45 6.45 2.34
C TYR A 56 -0.46 5.43 3.03
N LEU A 57 -0.02 4.16 3.15
CA LEU A 57 -0.76 3.11 3.84
C LEU A 57 -1.02 3.47 5.30
N LYS A 58 -0.01 3.95 6.02
CA LYS A 58 -0.14 4.39 7.41
C LYS A 58 -1.17 5.51 7.54
N ALA A 59 -1.09 6.52 6.68
CA ALA A 59 -2.00 7.66 6.71
C ALA A 59 -3.46 7.24 6.43
N ARG A 60 -3.71 6.45 5.38
CA ARG A 60 -5.08 6.01 5.02
C ARG A 60 -5.67 5.03 6.01
N THR A 61 -4.86 4.12 6.55
CA THR A 61 -5.31 3.21 7.62
C THR A 61 -5.74 3.98 8.86
N ARG A 62 -4.95 5.01 9.25
CA ARG A 62 -5.32 5.90 10.36
C ARG A 62 -6.62 6.66 10.07
N LEU A 63 -6.76 7.23 8.87
CA LEU A 63 -7.94 8.01 8.47
C LEU A 63 -9.22 7.17 8.39
N ALA A 64 -9.10 5.87 8.08
CA ALA A 64 -10.23 4.97 7.95
C ALA A 64 -10.94 4.64 9.28
N HIS A 65 -10.32 4.95 10.43
CA HIS A 65 -10.87 4.72 11.77
C HIS A 65 -11.49 3.32 11.95
N LEU A 66 -10.83 2.30 11.41
CA LEU A 66 -11.34 0.94 11.48
C LEU A 66 -11.33 0.44 12.93
N PRO A 67 -12.38 -0.28 13.38
CA PRO A 67 -12.51 -0.70 14.78
C PRO A 67 -11.45 -1.73 15.19
N PHE A 68 -10.87 -2.46 14.23
CA PHE A 68 -9.80 -3.44 14.44
C PHE A 68 -9.11 -3.74 13.11
N HIS A 69 -7.99 -4.48 13.17
CA HIS A 69 -7.21 -4.88 12.00
C HIS A 69 -7.31 -6.40 11.83
N LYS A 70 -8.40 -6.87 11.18
CA LYS A 70 -8.56 -8.28 10.80
C LYS A 70 -8.70 -8.39 9.29
N THR A 71 -7.90 -9.26 8.70
CA THR A 71 -7.85 -9.51 7.26
C THR A 71 -8.81 -10.63 6.87
N LEU A 72 -8.98 -10.86 5.57
CA LEU A 72 -9.78 -12.01 5.09
C LEU A 72 -9.14 -13.36 5.46
N ALA A 73 -7.82 -13.41 5.65
CA ALA A 73 -7.13 -14.63 6.09
C ALA A 73 -7.45 -14.99 7.54
N ASP A 74 -7.85 -14.01 8.36
CA ASP A 74 -8.27 -14.20 9.75
C ASP A 74 -9.75 -14.61 9.88
N PHE A 75 -10.49 -14.64 8.76
CA PHE A 75 -11.92 -14.97 8.76
C PHE A 75 -12.13 -16.49 8.77
N ASP A 76 -12.84 -16.99 9.78
CA ASP A 76 -13.21 -18.40 9.87
C ASP A 76 -14.50 -18.67 9.07
N PHE A 77 -14.35 -19.16 7.84
CA PHE A 77 -15.47 -19.56 7.00
C PHE A 77 -16.23 -20.78 7.54
N THR A 78 -15.61 -21.61 8.39
CA THR A 78 -16.27 -22.77 8.99
C THR A 78 -17.29 -22.37 10.06
N ALA A 79 -17.07 -21.25 10.73
CA ALA A 79 -18.01 -20.66 11.70
C ALA A 79 -19.26 -20.05 11.04
N GLN A 80 -19.23 -19.82 9.72
CA GLN A 80 -20.38 -19.34 8.96
C GLN A 80 -20.57 -20.14 7.65
N PRO A 81 -21.07 -21.39 7.74
CA PRO A 81 -21.15 -22.30 6.60
C PRO A 81 -22.17 -21.87 5.53
N SER A 82 -23.07 -20.93 5.84
CA SER A 82 -24.04 -20.39 4.87
C SER A 82 -23.45 -19.32 3.94
N LEU A 83 -22.25 -18.82 4.23
CA LEU A 83 -21.57 -17.82 3.42
C LEU A 83 -20.77 -18.50 2.31
N ASP A 84 -21.02 -18.09 1.06
CA ASP A 84 -20.23 -18.55 -0.08
C ASP A 84 -18.85 -17.88 -0.09
N GLU A 85 -17.83 -18.64 0.28
CA GLU A 85 -16.42 -18.20 0.26
C GLU A 85 -15.99 -17.69 -1.12
N ARG A 86 -16.53 -18.26 -2.21
CA ARG A 86 -16.19 -17.82 -3.58
C ARG A 86 -16.66 -16.39 -3.82
N GLN A 87 -17.86 -16.03 -3.36
CA GLN A 87 -18.37 -14.66 -3.46
C GLN A 87 -17.51 -13.69 -2.66
N VAL A 88 -17.10 -14.07 -1.45
CA VAL A 88 -16.20 -13.23 -0.62
C VAL A 88 -14.85 -13.03 -1.30
N ARG A 89 -14.29 -14.08 -1.93
CA ARG A 89 -13.05 -13.98 -2.70
C ARG A 89 -13.21 -13.11 -3.95
N ASP A 90 -14.37 -13.12 -4.60
CA ASP A 90 -14.66 -12.19 -5.70
C ASP A 90 -14.72 -10.75 -5.21
N LEU A 91 -15.39 -10.47 -4.08
CA LEU A 91 -15.36 -9.15 -3.43
C LEU A 91 -13.94 -8.71 -3.06
N ALA A 92 -13.06 -9.66 -2.68
CA ALA A 92 -11.66 -9.39 -2.35
C ALA A 92 -10.82 -8.92 -3.55
N THR A 93 -11.32 -9.08 -4.78
CA THR A 93 -10.72 -8.48 -5.98
C THR A 93 -10.97 -6.98 -6.07
N LEU A 94 -11.91 -6.45 -5.26
CA LEU A 94 -12.33 -5.05 -5.21
C LEU A 94 -12.90 -4.50 -6.52
N ARG A 95 -13.27 -5.35 -7.47
CA ARG A 95 -13.87 -4.94 -8.75
C ARG A 95 -15.17 -4.14 -8.57
N PHE A 96 -15.90 -4.37 -7.47
CA PHE A 96 -17.08 -3.57 -7.15
C PHE A 96 -16.73 -2.08 -6.95
N LEU A 97 -15.53 -1.75 -6.46
CA LEU A 97 -15.07 -0.35 -6.34
C LEU A 97 -14.84 0.27 -7.71
N SER A 98 -14.22 -0.45 -8.65
CA SER A 98 -14.01 0.05 -10.02
C SER A 98 -15.32 0.20 -10.79
N ASN A 99 -16.31 -0.63 -10.48
CA ASN A 99 -17.63 -0.60 -11.12
C ASN A 99 -18.59 0.41 -10.48
N GLY A 100 -18.22 1.05 -9.36
CA GLY A 100 -19.12 1.93 -8.61
C GLY A 100 -20.30 1.20 -7.96
N GLU A 101 -20.13 -0.08 -7.64
CA GLU A 101 -21.16 -0.94 -7.05
C GLU A 101 -21.11 -0.90 -5.51
N ASN A 102 -22.27 -1.09 -4.89
CA ASN A 102 -22.40 -1.16 -3.44
C ASN A 102 -22.42 -2.60 -2.95
N VAL A 103 -21.72 -2.87 -1.86
CA VAL A 103 -21.72 -4.17 -1.17
C VAL A 103 -22.46 -4.03 0.16
N ILE A 104 -23.48 -4.88 0.36
CA ILE A 104 -24.28 -4.87 1.59
C ILE A 104 -24.19 -6.25 2.24
N PHE A 105 -23.73 -6.30 3.50
CA PHE A 105 -23.73 -7.52 4.30
C PHE A 105 -25.01 -7.63 5.12
N LEU A 106 -25.81 -8.66 4.84
CA LEU A 106 -27.08 -8.94 5.54
C LEU A 106 -26.97 -10.23 6.35
N GLY A 107 -27.55 -10.25 7.55
CA GLY A 107 -27.63 -11.45 8.38
C GLY A 107 -27.69 -11.16 9.89
N PRO A 108 -27.90 -12.19 10.73
CA PRO A 108 -27.99 -12.06 12.19
C PRO A 108 -26.75 -11.41 12.82
N PRO A 109 -26.84 -10.79 14.01
CA PRO A 109 -25.67 -10.29 14.72
C PRO A 109 -24.67 -11.42 15.01
N GLY A 110 -23.37 -11.10 15.10
CA GLY A 110 -22.32 -12.06 15.45
C GLY A 110 -21.74 -12.91 14.31
N VAL A 111 -22.31 -12.88 13.10
CA VAL A 111 -21.88 -13.74 11.97
C VAL A 111 -20.68 -13.20 11.15
N GLY A 112 -19.89 -12.29 11.72
CA GLY A 112 -18.66 -11.81 11.08
C GLY A 112 -18.81 -10.72 10.00
N LYS A 113 -20.00 -10.12 9.81
CA LYS A 113 -20.23 -9.03 8.83
C LYS A 113 -19.25 -7.85 8.98
N THR A 114 -19.04 -7.38 10.21
CA THR A 114 -18.10 -6.29 10.50
C THR A 114 -16.66 -6.69 10.17
N HIS A 115 -16.29 -7.96 10.38
CA HIS A 115 -14.98 -8.47 9.99
C HIS A 115 -14.81 -8.39 8.48
N LEU A 116 -15.76 -8.90 7.70
CA LEU A 116 -15.69 -8.84 6.24
C LEU A 116 -15.57 -7.41 5.72
N ALA A 117 -16.38 -6.48 6.25
CA ALA A 117 -16.31 -5.07 5.89
C ALA A 117 -14.92 -4.46 6.19
N VAL A 118 -14.39 -4.71 7.39
CA VAL A 118 -13.04 -4.26 7.79
C VAL A 118 -11.96 -4.86 6.90
N ALA A 119 -12.04 -6.16 6.63
CA ALA A 119 -11.05 -6.87 5.84
C ALA A 119 -11.02 -6.38 4.38
N LEU A 120 -12.18 -6.13 3.78
CA LEU A 120 -12.29 -5.51 2.45
C LEU A 120 -11.76 -4.07 2.45
N ALA A 121 -12.05 -3.29 3.48
CA ALA A 121 -11.52 -1.93 3.61
C ALA A 121 -9.99 -1.91 3.71
N LEU A 122 -9.39 -2.79 4.52
CA LEU A 122 -7.94 -2.94 4.61
C LEU A 122 -7.32 -3.37 3.28
N LYS A 123 -7.97 -4.31 2.58
CA LYS A 123 -7.55 -4.74 1.24
C LYS A 123 -7.56 -3.55 0.27
N ALA A 124 -8.62 -2.73 0.30
CA ALA A 124 -8.73 -1.54 -0.55
C ALA A 124 -7.65 -0.51 -0.23
N ILE A 125 -7.34 -0.27 1.03
CA ILE A 125 -6.24 0.62 1.43
C ILE A 125 -4.90 0.07 0.91
N SER A 126 -4.66 -1.23 1.04
CA SER A 126 -3.40 -1.88 0.61
C SER A 126 -3.16 -1.88 -0.90
N GLN A 127 -4.24 -1.85 -1.71
CA GLN A 127 -4.17 -1.87 -3.17
C GLN A 127 -4.35 -0.49 -3.80
N ALA A 128 -4.67 0.53 -3.00
CA ALA A 128 -4.89 1.86 -3.52
C ALA A 128 -3.57 2.43 -4.06
N PRO A 129 -3.57 2.97 -5.30
CA PRO A 129 -2.38 3.57 -5.87
C PRO A 129 -1.89 4.74 -5.01
N THR A 130 -0.57 4.90 -4.94
CA THR A 130 0.09 6.03 -4.26
C THR A 130 -0.05 7.35 -5.00
N SER A 131 -0.48 7.34 -6.27
CA SER A 131 -0.79 8.53 -7.04
C SER A 131 -2.17 9.09 -6.65
N SER A 132 -2.19 10.38 -6.31
CA SER A 132 -3.41 11.13 -6.00
C SER A 132 -4.49 10.97 -7.09
N PRO A 133 -5.78 10.85 -6.76
CA PRO A 133 -6.84 10.89 -7.74
C PRO A 133 -7.08 12.34 -8.17
N HIS A 134 -6.28 12.83 -9.12
CA HIS A 134 -6.73 13.85 -10.05
C HIS A 134 -6.86 13.20 -11.41
N THR A 135 -8.03 12.64 -11.71
CA THR A 135 -8.53 12.50 -13.08
C THR A 135 -10.05 12.39 -13.02
N THR A 136 -10.68 13.54 -13.36
CA THR A 136 -12.07 13.81 -13.77
C THR A 136 -13.20 13.64 -12.77
#